data_AF-W9ZQ92-F1
#
_entry.id   AF-W9ZQ92-F1
#
_cell.length_a   1.000
_cell.length_b   1.000
_cell.length_c   1.000
_cell.angle_alpha   90.00
_cell.angle_beta   90.00
_cell.angle_gamma   90.00
#
_symmetry.space_group_name_H-M   'P 1'
#
loop_
_entity.id
_entity.type
_entity.pdbx_description
1 polymer ?
#
loop_
_entity_poly.entity_id
_entity_poly.type
_entity_poly.pdbx_seq_one_letter_code
_entity_poly.pdbx_strand_id
1 'polypeptide(L)'
;MVTYYLIAILSGSSDVLMGVGKFDDTDGVSSESERHDKPGLLLTLREGDVVIHPAGTGHSNVRDEGDYRYLSFFPEGSPRWISENGERRLDQAPELLELIAQVPMPQDPVIGNEGYLVPLWRAASE
;
A
#
# COMPACT_ATOMS: atom_id res chain seq x y z
N MET A 1 7.49 0.11 2.92
CA MET A 1 7.92 -1.31 2.98
C MET A 1 8.59 -1.69 1.67
N VAL A 2 9.65 -2.50 1.69
CA VAL A 2 10.41 -2.89 0.48
C VAL A 2 9.93 -4.25 -0.06
N THR A 3 8.62 -4.42 -0.15
CA THR A 3 7.93 -5.54 -0.82
C THR A 3 6.48 -5.14 -0.98
N TYR A 4 5.75 -5.79 -1.89
CA TYR A 4 4.29 -5.75 -1.87
C TYR A 4 3.80 -6.51 -0.64
N TYR A 5 2.69 -6.05 -0.06
CA TYR A 5 2.03 -6.74 1.03
C TYR A 5 0.51 -6.61 0.86
N LEU A 6 -0.25 -7.30 1.70
CA LEU A 6 -1.69 -7.35 1.58
C LEU A 6 -2.33 -7.26 2.95
N ILE A 7 -3.44 -6.52 3.06
CA ILE A 7 -4.32 -6.49 4.24
C ILE A 7 -5.69 -7.07 3.87
N ALA A 8 -6.18 -8.02 4.65
CA ALA A 8 -7.58 -8.45 4.63
C ALA A 8 -8.28 -8.09 5.95
N ILE A 9 -9.44 -7.43 5.89
CA ILE A 9 -10.19 -7.01 7.09
C ILE A 9 -11.12 -8.14 7.55
N LEU A 10 -10.95 -8.56 8.81
CA LEU A 10 -11.72 -9.65 9.42
C LEU A 10 -12.94 -9.18 10.21
N SER A 11 -12.89 -7.99 10.79
CA SER A 11 -14.03 -7.34 11.46
C SER A 11 -13.76 -5.87 11.69
N GLY A 12 -14.82 -5.09 11.92
CA GLY A 12 -14.75 -3.65 12.14
C GLY A 12 -14.49 -2.87 10.86
N SER A 13 -14.04 -1.63 11.03
CA SER A 13 -13.68 -0.75 9.92
C SER A 13 -12.52 0.16 10.29
N SER A 14 -11.76 0.60 9.28
CA SER A 14 -10.65 1.54 9.47
C SER A 14 -10.54 2.53 8.32
N ASP A 15 -10.34 3.80 8.66
CA ASP A 15 -9.82 4.78 7.73
C ASP A 15 -8.31 4.61 7.62
N VAL A 16 -7.84 4.31 6.42
CA VAL A 16 -6.43 4.06 6.09
C VAL A 16 -5.96 5.09 5.09
N LEU A 17 -4.90 5.79 5.46
CA LEU A 17 -4.16 6.68 4.57
C LEU A 17 -3.10 5.86 3.83
N MET A 18 -3.09 5.93 2.51
CA MET A 18 -2.24 5.14 1.63
C MET A 18 -1.38 6.04 0.77
N GLY A 19 -0.14 5.62 0.47
CA GLY A 19 0.70 6.24 -0.55
C GLY A 19 1.37 7.56 -0.15
N VAL A 20 1.37 7.91 1.14
CA VAL A 20 2.10 9.07 1.68
C VAL A 20 2.96 8.68 2.87
N GLY A 21 4.12 9.28 2.95
CA GLY A 21 5.07 9.19 4.06
C GLY A 21 5.08 10.45 4.93
N LYS A 22 5.82 10.37 6.04
CA LYS A 22 5.94 11.43 7.06
C LYS A 22 6.41 12.79 6.54
N PHE A 23 7.12 12.80 5.42
CA PHE A 23 7.72 14.01 4.83
C PHE A 23 6.99 14.48 3.56
N ASP A 24 5.91 13.81 3.17
CA ASP A 24 5.09 14.23 2.05
C ASP A 24 4.13 15.33 2.52
N ASP A 25 3.82 16.25 1.61
CA ASP A 25 2.82 17.29 1.88
C ASP A 25 1.43 16.64 1.89
N THR A 26 0.77 16.67 3.05
CA THR A 26 -0.56 16.07 3.23
C THR A 26 -1.69 17.09 3.09
N ASP A 27 -1.39 18.34 2.73
CA ASP A 27 -2.38 19.40 2.55
C ASP A 27 -3.35 19.07 1.39
N GLY A 28 -4.46 18.44 1.75
CA GLY A 28 -5.57 18.09 0.87
C GLY A 28 -5.66 16.64 0.42
N VAL A 29 -5.14 15.71 1.23
CA VAL A 29 -5.63 14.33 1.25
C VAL A 29 -7.16 14.37 1.41
N SER A 30 -7.90 13.92 0.40
CA SER A 30 -9.36 13.78 0.44
C SER A 30 -9.76 12.30 0.47
N SER A 31 -10.88 12.00 1.11
CA SER A 31 -11.60 10.76 0.87
C SER A 31 -12.14 10.81 -0.56
N GLU A 32 -11.80 9.81 -1.36
CA GLU A 32 -12.07 9.73 -2.81
C GLU A 32 -11.19 10.59 -3.72
N SER A 33 -10.95 10.01 -4.90
CA SER A 33 -9.98 10.33 -5.96
C SER A 33 -10.26 11.63 -6.71
N GLU A 34 -10.65 12.70 -6.01
CA GLU A 34 -11.13 13.91 -6.70
C GLU A 34 -10.01 14.86 -7.16
N ARG A 35 -8.74 14.55 -6.90
CA ARG A 35 -7.60 15.39 -7.34
C ARG A 35 -6.36 14.57 -7.71
N HIS A 36 -6.03 14.53 -9.00
CA HIS A 36 -4.78 13.95 -9.53
C HIS A 36 -3.52 14.73 -9.11
N ASP A 37 -3.68 15.91 -8.52
CA ASP A 37 -2.63 16.87 -8.17
C ASP A 37 -2.17 16.76 -6.70
N LYS A 38 -2.73 15.85 -5.90
CA LYS A 38 -2.38 15.70 -4.47
C LYS A 38 -1.92 14.28 -4.12
N PRO A 39 -0.90 14.12 -3.27
CA PRO A 39 -0.34 12.82 -2.94
C PRO A 39 -1.22 12.08 -1.93
N GLY A 40 -1.31 10.76 -2.10
CA GLY A 40 -1.97 9.86 -1.16
C GLY A 40 -3.48 9.68 -1.35
N LEU A 41 -4.01 8.67 -0.68
CA LEU A 41 -5.42 8.26 -0.78
C LEU A 41 -5.95 7.85 0.59
N LEU A 42 -7.03 8.48 1.05
CA LEU A 42 -7.73 8.10 2.28
C LEU A 42 -8.90 7.17 1.92
N LEU A 43 -8.86 5.95 2.44
CA LEU A 43 -9.85 4.89 2.18
C LEU A 43 -10.47 4.38 3.47
N THR A 44 -11.78 4.18 3.49
CA THR A 44 -12.44 3.45 4.58
C THR A 44 -12.54 1.97 4.20
N LEU A 45 -11.77 1.12 4.87
CA LEU A 45 -11.80 -0.33 4.75
C LEU A 45 -12.78 -0.94 5.75
N ARG A 46 -13.47 -2.00 5.35
CA ARG A 46 -14.49 -2.71 6.13
C ARG A 46 -14.29 -4.21 6.04
N GLU A 47 -14.93 -4.96 6.93
CA GLU A 47 -14.95 -6.42 6.89
C GLU A 47 -15.21 -6.97 5.47
N GLY A 48 -14.34 -7.88 5.03
CA GLY A 48 -14.37 -8.45 3.69
C GLY A 48 -13.52 -7.71 2.66
N ASP A 49 -13.09 -6.48 2.94
CA ASP A 49 -12.19 -5.74 2.05
C ASP A 49 -10.77 -6.32 2.07
N VAL A 50 -10.15 -6.26 0.89
CA VAL A 50 -8.78 -6.69 0.65
C VAL A 50 -8.03 -5.58 -0.07
N VAL A 51 -6.89 -5.17 0.49
CA VAL A 51 -6.05 -4.11 -0.06
C VAL A 51 -4.65 -4.65 -0.35
N ILE A 52 -4.16 -4.36 -1.55
CA ILE A 52 -2.81 -4.69 -2.00
C ILE A 52 -2.08 -3.40 -2.33
N HIS A 53 -0.90 -3.20 -1.74
CA HIS A 53 -0.03 -2.05 -1.99
C HIS A 53 1.23 -2.50 -2.76
N PRO A 54 1.65 -1.72 -3.77
CA PRO A 54 2.96 -1.88 -4.40
C PRO A 54 4.12 -1.71 -3.42
N ALA A 55 5.25 -2.31 -3.75
CA ALA A 55 6.49 -2.07 -3.02
C ALA A 55 6.87 -0.58 -3.01
N GLY A 56 7.50 -0.15 -1.92
CA GLY A 56 7.91 1.25 -1.73
C GLY A 56 6.82 2.17 -1.21
N THR A 57 5.57 1.72 -1.14
CA THR A 57 4.49 2.53 -0.57
C THR A 57 4.43 2.43 0.96
N GLY A 58 3.89 3.49 1.57
CA GLY A 58 3.53 3.57 2.98
C GLY A 58 2.02 3.56 3.17
N HIS A 59 1.58 3.22 4.38
CA HIS A 59 0.19 3.38 4.80
C HIS A 59 0.14 3.69 6.30
N SER A 60 -0.99 4.22 6.75
CA SER A 60 -1.24 4.50 8.16
C SER A 60 -2.72 4.32 8.48
N ASN A 61 -3.01 3.59 9.55
CA ASN A 61 -4.35 3.60 10.16
C ASN A 61 -4.55 4.98 10.81
N VAL A 62 -5.63 5.66 10.40
CA VAL A 62 -5.99 7.00 10.89
C VAL A 62 -7.00 6.88 12.02
N ARG A 63 -7.98 6.01 11.85
CA ARG A 63 -9.05 5.73 12.81
C ARG A 63 -9.57 4.32 12.56
N ASP A 64 -9.96 3.63 13.62
CA ASP A 64 -10.68 2.38 13.54
C ASP A 64 -11.89 2.32 14.48
N GLU A 65 -12.82 1.44 14.15
CA GLU A 65 -14.08 1.23 14.86
C GLU A 65 -14.50 -0.24 14.83
N GLY A 66 -15.27 -0.68 15.83
CA GLY A 66 -16.00 -1.96 15.80
C GLY A 66 -15.14 -3.22 15.96
N ASP A 67 -14.15 -3.21 16.87
CA ASP A 67 -13.20 -4.32 17.07
C ASP A 67 -12.45 -4.65 15.76
N TYR A 68 -11.72 -3.64 15.28
CA TYR A 68 -10.98 -3.72 14.03
C TYR A 68 -9.88 -4.78 14.09
N ARG A 69 -10.05 -5.84 13.30
CA ARG A 69 -9.10 -6.94 13.18
C ARG A 69 -8.79 -7.16 11.72
N TYR A 70 -7.51 -7.35 11.41
CA TYR A 70 -7.04 -7.60 10.06
C TYR A 70 -5.93 -8.65 10.05
N LEU A 71 -5.72 -9.27 8.89
CA LEU A 71 -4.56 -10.10 8.60
C LEU A 71 -3.68 -9.41 7.58
N SER A 72 -2.38 -9.43 7.83
CA SER A 72 -1.38 -9.01 6.86
C SER A 72 -0.60 -10.21 6.36
N PHE A 73 -0.41 -10.31 5.05
CA PHE A 73 0.36 -11.39 4.45
C PHE A 73 1.18 -10.92 3.25
N PHE A 74 2.20 -11.71 2.95
CA PHE A 74 3.07 -11.54 1.80
C PHE A 74 2.73 -12.67 0.83
N PRO A 75 2.29 -12.35 -0.41
CA PRO A 75 2.04 -13.37 -1.41
C PRO A 75 3.26 -14.26 -1.66
N GLU A 76 3.03 -15.46 -2.17
CA GLU A 76 4.11 -16.39 -2.51
C GLU A 76 5.10 -15.74 -3.49
N GLY A 77 6.40 -16.01 -3.29
CA GLY A 77 7.47 -15.40 -4.09
C GLY A 77 7.86 -13.98 -3.67
N SER A 78 7.22 -13.40 -2.65
CA SER A 78 7.66 -12.10 -2.11
C SER A 78 9.12 -12.16 -1.66
N PRO A 79 9.95 -11.16 -2.01
CA PRO A 79 11.25 -11.02 -1.39
C PRO A 79 11.11 -10.86 0.12
N ARG A 80 12.19 -11.14 0.86
CA ARG A 80 12.20 -10.96 2.31
C ARG A 80 11.86 -9.50 2.63
N TRP A 81 10.83 -9.31 3.45
CA TRP A 81 10.36 -7.97 3.80
C TRP A 81 11.45 -7.16 4.50
N ILE A 82 11.53 -5.87 4.15
CA ILE A 82 12.25 -4.84 4.88
C ILE A 82 11.22 -3.76 5.25
N SER A 83 11.11 -3.50 6.54
CA SER A 83 10.21 -2.48 7.08
C SER A 83 11.03 -1.26 7.46
N GLU A 84 10.57 -0.09 7.03
CA GLU A 84 11.17 1.21 7.30
C GLU A 84 10.08 2.09 7.90
N ASN A 85 10.39 2.79 9.00
CA ASN A 85 9.46 3.70 9.66
C ASN A 85 9.30 5.05 8.93
N GLY A 86 10.01 5.24 7.82
CA GLY A 86 9.97 6.50 7.06
C GLY A 86 10.58 7.68 7.82
N GLU A 87 11.68 7.44 8.55
CA GLU A 87 12.40 8.49 9.31
C GLU A 87 13.29 9.40 8.44
N ARG A 88 13.45 9.07 7.15
CA ARG A 88 14.09 9.92 6.14
C ARG A 88 13.24 9.95 4.87
N ARG A 89 13.40 10.99 4.05
CA ARG A 89 12.76 11.04 2.73
C ARG A 89 13.32 9.94 1.83
N LEU A 90 12.49 9.40 0.95
CA LEU A 90 12.88 8.29 0.09
C LEU A 90 13.99 8.69 -0.91
N ASP A 91 14.00 9.95 -1.36
CA ASP A 91 15.07 10.53 -2.19
C ASP A 91 16.45 10.61 -1.51
N GLN A 92 16.48 10.46 -0.18
CA GLN A 92 17.70 10.40 0.63
C GLN A 92 18.14 8.95 0.96
N ALA A 93 17.45 7.96 0.39
CA ALA A 93 17.69 6.53 0.64
C ALA A 93 17.83 5.77 -0.69
N PRO A 94 18.88 6.03 -1.49
CA PRO A 94 19.07 5.40 -2.80
C PRO A 94 19.10 3.87 -2.72
N GLU A 95 19.65 3.31 -1.64
CA GLU A 95 19.67 1.87 -1.40
C GLU A 95 18.27 1.26 -1.27
N LEU A 96 17.31 2.01 -0.69
CA LEU A 96 15.92 1.55 -0.59
C LEU A 96 15.24 1.62 -1.95
N LEU A 97 15.48 2.69 -2.71
CA LEU A 97 14.95 2.84 -4.08
C LEU A 97 15.43 1.70 -4.99
N GLU A 98 16.71 1.36 -4.94
CA GLU A 98 17.27 0.23 -5.69
C GLU A 98 16.64 -1.09 -5.31
N LEU A 99 16.40 -1.34 -4.01
CA LEU A 99 15.75 -2.56 -3.55
C LEU A 99 14.27 -2.62 -3.96
N ILE A 100 13.54 -1.50 -3.87
CA ILE A 100 12.14 -1.38 -4.29
C ILE A 100 12.02 -1.69 -5.79
N ALA A 101 12.91 -1.12 -6.62
CA ALA A 101 12.92 -1.33 -8.07
C ALA A 101 13.21 -2.80 -8.47
N GLN A 102 13.85 -3.57 -7.59
CA GLN A 102 14.15 -4.99 -7.80
C GLN A 102 13.03 -5.92 -7.34
N VAL A 103 11.98 -5.41 -6.69
CA VAL A 103 10.83 -6.23 -6.27
C VAL A 103 10.10 -6.73 -7.52
N PRO A 104 9.98 -8.06 -7.72
CA PRO A 104 9.29 -8.60 -8.88
C PRO A 104 7.80 -8.27 -8.82
N MET A 105 7.17 -8.19 -10.00
CA MET A 105 5.71 -8.10 -10.09
C MET A 105 5.08 -9.40 -9.53
N PRO A 106 4.15 -9.32 -8.56
CA PRO A 106 3.49 -10.49 -8.01
C PRO A 106 2.48 -11.12 -8.99
N GLN A 107 2.12 -12.38 -8.74
CA GLN A 107 0.83 -12.90 -9.19
C GLN A 107 -0.29 -12.27 -8.34
N ASP A 108 -1.48 -12.09 -8.91
CA ASP A 108 -2.62 -11.55 -8.15
C ASP A 108 -2.99 -12.52 -7.01
N PRO A 109 -2.85 -12.13 -5.74
CA PRO A 109 -3.09 -13.01 -4.61
C PRO A 109 -4.58 -13.19 -4.27
N VAL A 110 -5.48 -12.45 -4.93
CA VAL A 110 -6.92 -12.52 -4.67
C VAL A 110 -7.60 -13.39 -5.72
N ILE A 111 -7.28 -13.17 -6.99
CA ILE A 111 -7.95 -13.84 -8.12
C ILE A 111 -6.98 -14.62 -9.04
N GLY A 112 -5.69 -14.67 -8.73
CA GLY A 112 -4.71 -15.50 -9.44
C GLY A 112 -4.35 -14.96 -10.84
N ASN A 113 -3.98 -15.87 -11.75
CA ASN A 113 -3.42 -15.50 -13.06
C ASN A 113 -4.36 -14.70 -13.99
N GLU A 114 -5.66 -14.65 -13.69
CA GLU A 114 -6.65 -13.84 -14.43
C GLU A 114 -6.89 -12.47 -13.79
N GLY A 115 -6.03 -12.07 -12.85
CA GLY A 115 -6.22 -10.89 -12.03
C GLY A 115 -5.90 -9.55 -12.67
N TYR A 116 -6.50 -8.51 -12.10
CA TYR A 116 -6.34 -7.13 -12.56
C TYR A 116 -5.08 -6.46 -12.00
N LEU A 117 -4.45 -7.04 -10.98
CA LEU A 117 -3.32 -6.43 -10.28
C LEU A 117 -2.16 -6.06 -11.23
N VAL A 118 -1.67 -7.04 -12.00
CA VAL A 118 -0.50 -6.85 -12.88
C VAL A 118 -0.79 -5.84 -14.01
N PRO A 119 -1.92 -5.92 -14.75
CA PRO A 119 -2.27 -4.91 -15.74
C PRO A 119 -2.36 -3.49 -15.15
N LEU A 120 -3.02 -3.32 -14.00
CA LEU A 120 -3.20 -2.00 -13.37
C LEU A 120 -1.85 -1.40 -12.94
N TRP A 121 -0.97 -2.20 -12.33
CA TRP A 121 0.33 -1.70 -11.89
C TRP A 121 1.27 -1.39 -13.06
N ARG A 122 1.21 -2.16 -14.15
CA ARG A 122 1.96 -1.85 -15.37
C ARG A 122 1.52 -0.52 -15.97
N ALA A 123 0.22 -0.32 -16.13
CA ALA A 123 -0.32 0.93 -16.67
C ALA A 123 0.03 2.17 -15.81
N ALA A 124 0.17 2.00 -14.49
CA ALA A 124 0.58 3.07 -13.58
C ALA A 124 2.11 3.32 -13.55
N SER A 125 2.91 2.41 -14.11
CA SER A 125 4.37 2.51 -14.14
C SER A 125 4.92 3.01 -15.48
N GLU A 126 4.05 3.19 -16.48
CA GLU A 126 4.32 3.78 -17.81
C GLU A 126 4.08 5.30 -17.81
#